data_AF-A0A374BNK9-F1
#
_entry.id   AF-A0A374BNK9-F1
#
_cell.length_a   1.000
_cell.length_b   1.000
_cell.length_c   1.000
_cell.angle_alpha   90.00
_cell.angle_beta   90.00
_cell.angle_gamma   90.00
#
_symmetry.space_group_name_H-M   'P 1'
#
loop_
_entity.id
_entity.type
_entity.pdbx_description
1 polymer ?
#
loop_
_entity_poly.entity_id
_entity_poly.type
_entity_poly.pdbx_seq_one_letter_code
_entity_poly.pdbx_strand_id
1 'polypeptide(L)' 'AAKVGRNDFFGEKTAEEMKAEYREVISLLSKGYSIRDMAKLSGRGVSTVQRVKRLIKVQSPQ' A
#
# COMPACT_ATOMS: atom_id res chain seq x y z
N ALA A 1 -2.80 21.55 20.73
CA ALA A 1 -1.87 21.43 19.59
C ALA A 1 -2.43 20.40 18.63
N ALA A 2 -2.95 20.86 17.49
CA ALA A 2 -3.68 20.02 16.55
C ALA A 2 -2.76 19.37 15.51
N LYS A 3 -3.24 18.22 15.03
CA LYS A 3 -2.92 17.53 13.78
C LYS A 3 -1.66 16.65 13.76
N VAL A 4 -1.82 15.50 14.41
CA VAL A 4 -1.30 14.22 13.90
C VAL A 4 -1.62 14.12 12.41
N GLY A 5 -0.59 13.92 11.58
CA GLY A 5 -0.79 13.73 10.16
C GLY A 5 0.47 13.55 9.34
N ARG A 6 1.52 12.92 9.85
CA ARG A 6 2.62 12.46 8.97
C ARG A 6 2.14 11.21 8.25
N ASN A 7 1.49 11.41 7.11
CA ASN A 7 1.04 10.33 6.22
C ASN A 7 1.76 10.31 4.87
N ASP A 8 2.91 10.99 4.72
CA ASP A 8 3.68 10.94 3.49
C ASP A 8 4.79 9.88 3.59
N PHE A 9 4.38 8.61 3.54
CA PHE A 9 5.31 7.54 3.15
C PHE A 9 5.62 7.59 1.65
N PHE A 10 4.66 8.10 0.88
CA PHE A 10 4.78 8.34 -0.55
C PHE A 10 4.70 9.84 -0.79
N GLY A 11 5.68 10.57 -0.27
CA GLY A 11 5.75 12.02 -0.43
C GLY A 11 5.59 12.39 -1.90
N GLU A 12 4.58 13.22 -2.18
CA GLU A 12 4.37 13.92 -3.45
C GLU A 12 4.20 13.05 -4.72
N LYS A 13 4.31 11.72 -4.65
CA LYS A 13 4.04 10.85 -5.79
C LYS A 13 2.55 10.80 -6.08
N THR A 14 2.18 11.06 -7.32
CA THR A 14 0.79 11.00 -7.78
C THR A 14 0.22 9.61 -7.53
N ALA A 15 -1.04 9.51 -7.13
CA ALA A 15 -1.73 8.25 -6.85
C ALA A 15 -1.68 7.25 -8.03
N GLU A 16 -1.54 7.76 -9.26
CA GLU A 16 -1.35 6.96 -10.47
C GLU A 16 -0.01 6.24 -10.53
N GLU A 17 1.11 6.91 -10.22
CA GLU A 17 2.43 6.27 -10.16
C GLU A 17 2.49 5.21 -9.06
N MET A 18 1.87 5.49 -7.90
CA MET A 18 1.75 4.49 -6.85
C MET A 18 0.92 3.29 -7.28
N LYS A 19 -0.19 3.52 -7.99
CA LYS A 19 -0.99 2.44 -8.56
C LYS A 19 -0.20 1.64 -9.58
N ALA A 20 0.73 2.23 -10.33
CA ALA A 20 1.59 1.52 -11.26
C ALA A 20 2.69 0.72 -10.53
N GLU A 21 3.42 1.35 -9.61
CA GLU A 21 4.50 0.74 -8.84
C GLU A 21 3.99 -0.42 -7.98
N TYR A 22 2.82 -0.25 -7.35
CA TYR A 22 2.19 -1.28 -6.51
C TYR A 22 1.06 -2.03 -7.20
N ARG A 23 0.88 -1.90 -8.52
CA ARG A 23 -0.23 -2.54 -9.26
C ARG A 23 -0.36 -4.02 -8.94
N GLU A 24 0.78 -4.71 -8.94
CA GLU A 24 0.86 -6.13 -8.69
C GLU A 24 0.52 -6.46 -7.24
N VAL A 25 1.03 -5.68 -6.28
CA VAL A 25 0.73 -5.82 -4.85
C VAL A 25 -0.76 -5.52 -4.58
N ILE A 26 -1.34 -4.51 -5.23
CA ILE A 26 -2.76 -4.16 -5.15
C ILE A 26 -3.62 -5.29 -5.71
N SER A 27 -3.24 -5.85 -6.87
CA SER A 27 -3.94 -6.97 -7.50
C SER A 27 -3.90 -8.22 -6.62
N LEU A 28 -2.74 -8.54 -6.04
CA LEU A 28 -2.58 -9.66 -5.10
C LEU A 28 -3.36 -9.44 -3.80
N LEU A 29 -3.36 -8.21 -3.26
CA LEU A 29 -4.15 -7.85 -2.09
C LEU A 29 -5.65 -7.98 -2.35
N SER A 30 -6.11 -7.55 -3.52
CA SER A 30 -7.51 -7.67 -3.96
C SER A 30 -7.92 -9.13 -4.12
N LYS A 31 -7.02 -9.98 -4.64
CA LYS A 31 -7.20 -11.44 -4.74
C LYS A 31 -7.13 -12.18 -3.38
N GLY A 32 -6.85 -11.48 -2.28
CA GLY A 32 -6.81 -12.07 -0.94
C GLY A 32 -5.50 -12.78 -0.57
N TYR A 33 -4.41 -12.52 -1.28
CA TYR A 33 -3.11 -13.12 -0.97
C TYR A 33 -2.58 -12.69 0.40
N SER A 34 -1.83 -13.59 1.03
CA SER A 34 -1.15 -13.32 2.31
C SER A 34 0.00 -12.33 2.12
N ILE A 35 0.20 -11.44 3.11
CA ILE A 35 1.27 -10.44 3.07
C ILE A 35 2.65 -11.08 2.88
N ARG A 36 2.86 -12.27 3.45
CA ARG A 36 4.09 -13.03 3.29
C ARG A 36 4.33 -13.50 1.84
N ASP A 37 3.31 -14.04 1.18
CA ASP A 37 3.41 -14.48 -0.22
C ASP A 37 3.60 -13.29 -1.16
N MET A 38 2.90 -12.19 -0.90
CA MET A 38 3.09 -10.96 -1.68
C MET A 38 4.48 -10.35 -1.52
N ALA A 39 5.05 -10.38 -0.31
CA ALA A 39 6.41 -9.91 -0.07
C ALA A 39 7.43 -10.76 -0.84
N LYS A 40 7.24 -12.08 -0.88
CA LYS A 40 8.06 -13.00 -1.68
C LYS A 40 7.92 -12.77 -3.18
N LEU A 41 6.68 -12.67 -3.68
CA LEU A 41 6.38 -12.50 -5.10
C LEU A 41 6.81 -11.14 -5.63
N SER A 42 6.59 -10.07 -4.87
CA SER A 42 6.92 -8.70 -5.29
C SER A 42 8.38 -8.33 -4.99
N GLY A 43 9.15 -9.19 -4.30
CA GLY A 43 10.51 -8.86 -3.83
C GLY A 43 10.56 -7.67 -2.86
N ARG A 44 9.43 -7.36 -2.21
CA ARG A 44 9.27 -6.20 -1.34
C ARG A 44 9.22 -6.62 0.11
N GLY A 45 9.68 -5.74 1.00
CA GLY A 45 9.56 -5.95 2.44
C GLY A 45 8.10 -6.11 2.89
N VAL A 46 7.86 -7.04 3.82
CA VAL A 46 6.56 -7.26 4.48
C VAL A 46 6.00 -5.94 5.03
N SER A 47 6.87 -5.11 5.59
CA SER A 47 6.55 -3.77 6.14
C SER A 47 5.90 -2.85 5.10
N THR A 48 6.42 -2.85 3.87
CA THR A 48 5.92 -2.04 2.76
C THR A 48 4.54 -2.53 2.32
N VAL A 49 4.38 -3.84 2.14
CA VAL A 49 3.10 -4.44 1.73
C VAL A 49 2.02 -4.22 2.78
N GLN A 50 2.36 -4.33 4.06
CA GLN A 50 1.42 -4.06 5.16
C GLN A 50 0.96 -2.60 5.20
N ARG A 51 1.86 -1.66 4.90
CA ARG A 51 1.53 -0.22 4.83
C ARG A 51 0.64 0.09 3.63
N VAL A 52 0.96 -0.47 2.46
CA VAL A 52 0.15 -0.39 1.23
C VAL A 52 -1.26 -0.94 1.46
N LYS A 53 -1.38 -2.11 2.10
CA LYS A 53 -2.69 -2.70 2.45
C LYS A 53 -3.54 -1.77 3.31
N ARG A 54 -2.94 -1.13 4.32
CA ARG A 54 -3.66 -0.17 5.19
C ARG A 54 -4.09 1.07 4.41
N LEU A 55 -3.25 1.57 3.50
CA LEU A 55 -3.55 2.75 2.70
C LEU A 55 -4.73 2.52 1.74
N ILE A 56 -4.75 1.38 1.05
CA ILE A 56 -5.85 1.02 0.14
C ILE A 56 -7.16 0.89 0.92
N LYS A 57 -7.12 0.28 2.12
CA LYS A 57 -8.32 0.14 2.96
C LYS A 57 -8.82 1.48 3.50
N VAL A 58 -7.93 2.43 3.79
CA VAL A 58 -8.27 3.79 4.24
C VAL A 58 -8.89 4.65 3.13
N GLN A 59 -8.65 4.32 1.86
CA GLN A 59 -9.18 5.08 0.73
C GLN A 59 -10.62 4.69 0.33
N SER A 60 -11.20 3.63 0.92
CA SER A 60 -12.64 3.43 0.89
C SER A 60 -13.30 4.24 2.01
N PRO A 61 -14.00 5.35 1.71
CA PRO A 61 -14.92 5.92 2.68
C PRO A 61 -16.00 4.86 2.97
N GLN A 62 -16.17 4.51 4.25
CA GLN A 62 -17.48 4.02 4.70
C GLN A 62 -18.45 5.19 4.69
#